data_AF-A0A7S3C7V8-F1
#
_entry.id   AF-A0A7S3C7V8-F1
#
_cell.length_a   1.000
_cell.length_b   1.000
_cell.length_c   1.000
_cell.angle_alpha   90.00
_cell.angle_beta   90.00
_cell.angle_gamma   90.00
#
_symmetry.space_group_name_H-M   'P 1'
#
loop_
_entity.id
_entity.type
_entity.pdbx_description
1 polymer ?
#
loop_
_entity_poly.entity_id
_entity_poly.type
_entity_poly.pdbx_seq_one_letter_code
_entity_poly.pdbx_strand_id
1 'polypeptide(L)'
;GEIGGAARVVQEPGPMSALCSLSGEYTSKGVVITTSGHCYDKDLLAKYAEQNGNVCPLTGEAYDPKENVVELNVPRAVKPRTSQAASIPGLLGLLQNEWDAAMLEVHKLRKENCATREELSQTLYMHDAACRVVARLVKERDDAKTALASFHAGAQGAHSSGSLAQPMEVGHSGPAKRDRADEDTAPPKKQAKSGITKEIISKLVETAGTLSKGR
;
A
#
# COMPACT_ATOMS: atom_id res chain seq x y z
N GLY A 1 -13.26 -25.27 61.59
CA GLY A 1 -12.62 -25.10 60.29
C GLY A 1 -13.53 -25.71 59.26
N GLU A 2 -14.42 -24.90 58.68
CA GLU A 2 -15.28 -25.32 57.58
C GLU A 2 -14.72 -24.75 56.30
N ILE A 3 -14.26 -25.64 55.43
CA ILE A 3 -13.82 -25.35 54.08
C ILE A 3 -15.06 -25.12 53.21
N GLY A 4 -15.39 -23.84 53.00
CA GLY A 4 -16.42 -23.43 52.04
C GLY A 4 -15.97 -23.78 50.62
N GLY A 5 -16.53 -24.84 50.06
CA GLY A 5 -16.40 -25.19 48.65
C GLY A 5 -17.15 -24.18 47.79
N ALA A 6 -16.41 -23.32 47.09
CA ALA A 6 -16.97 -22.45 46.06
C ALA A 6 -17.49 -23.32 44.91
N ALA A 7 -18.80 -23.47 44.81
CA ALA A 7 -19.46 -24.03 43.64
C ALA A 7 -19.13 -23.14 42.44
N ARG A 8 -18.24 -23.62 41.57
CA ARG A 8 -17.94 -22.99 40.29
C ARG A 8 -19.19 -23.05 39.45
N VAL A 9 -19.88 -21.91 39.30
CA VAL A 9 -20.97 -21.74 38.34
C VAL A 9 -20.36 -22.03 36.96
N VAL A 10 -20.69 -23.19 36.40
CA VAL A 10 -20.48 -23.47 34.99
C VAL A 10 -21.46 -22.55 34.28
N GLN A 11 -20.96 -21.42 33.77
CA GLN A 11 -21.72 -20.62 32.81
C GLN A 11 -22.07 -21.53 31.65
N GLU A 12 -23.36 -21.78 31.44
CA GLU A 12 -23.83 -22.40 30.21
C GLU A 12 -23.38 -21.52 29.03
N PRO A 13 -22.86 -22.11 27.94
CA PRO A 13 -22.48 -21.35 26.77
C PRO A 13 -23.72 -20.59 26.28
N GLY A 14 -23.60 -19.26 26.22
CA GLY A 14 -24.65 -18.39 25.67
C GLY A 14 -25.03 -18.84 24.25
N PRO A 15 -26.21 -18.43 23.74
CA PRO A 15 -26.68 -18.86 22.43
C PRO A 15 -25.65 -18.50 21.35
N MET A 16 -24.98 -19.52 20.82
CA MET A 16 -23.97 -19.38 19.77
C MET A 16 -24.68 -18.94 18.49
N SER A 17 -24.43 -17.74 18.00
CA SER A 17 -24.90 -17.32 16.67
C SER A 17 -23.80 -17.58 15.63
N ALA A 18 -24.15 -18.20 14.51
CA ALA A 18 -23.23 -18.39 13.39
C ALA A 18 -23.30 -17.19 12.45
N LEU A 19 -22.16 -16.58 12.15
CA LEU A 19 -22.03 -15.45 11.22
C LEU A 19 -21.62 -15.99 9.85
N CYS A 20 -22.45 -15.80 8.83
CA CYS A 20 -22.09 -16.21 7.47
C CYS A 20 -20.90 -15.40 6.95
N SER A 21 -19.82 -16.08 6.55
CA SER A 21 -18.60 -15.44 6.06
C SER A 21 -18.77 -14.78 4.69
N LEU A 22 -19.84 -15.13 3.96
CA LEU A 22 -20.13 -14.59 2.62
C LEU A 22 -21.07 -13.38 2.67
N SER A 23 -22.12 -13.39 3.50
CA SER A 23 -23.06 -12.27 3.63
C SER A 23 -22.77 -11.35 4.81
N GLY A 24 -21.97 -11.78 5.78
CA GLY A 24 -21.78 -11.04 7.04
C GLY A 24 -23.03 -11.02 7.94
N GLU A 25 -24.04 -11.83 7.62
CA GLU A 25 -25.28 -11.90 8.40
C GLU A 25 -25.31 -13.13 9.31
N TYR A 26 -26.04 -13.02 10.42
CA TYR A 26 -26.28 -14.17 11.29
C TYR A 26 -27.23 -15.15 10.60
N THR A 27 -26.80 -16.40 10.46
CA THR A 27 -27.62 -17.46 9.87
C THR A 27 -28.19 -18.39 10.94
N SER A 28 -29.42 -18.84 10.69
CA SER A 28 -30.06 -19.93 11.44
C SER A 28 -29.79 -21.31 10.84
N LYS A 29 -29.32 -21.37 9.58
CA LYS A 29 -28.93 -22.58 8.86
C LYS A 29 -27.42 -22.53 8.60
N GLY A 30 -26.65 -22.44 9.67
CA GLY A 30 -25.19 -22.38 9.59
C GLY A 30 -24.62 -23.70 9.08
N VAL A 31 -23.66 -23.61 8.16
CA VAL A 31 -22.96 -24.74 7.57
C VAL A 31 -21.47 -24.43 7.56
N VAL A 32 -20.64 -25.36 8.01
CA VAL A 32 -19.18 -25.21 8.00
C VAL A 32 -18.59 -26.12 6.93
N ILE A 33 -17.68 -25.58 6.13
CA ILE A 33 -16.83 -26.40 5.28
C ILE A 33 -15.66 -26.87 6.15
N THR A 34 -15.49 -28.19 6.33
CA THR A 34 -14.47 -28.77 7.23
C THR A 34 -13.04 -28.49 6.78
N THR A 35 -12.82 -28.34 5.47
CA THR A 35 -11.50 -28.06 4.89
C THR A 35 -11.05 -26.63 5.17
N SER A 36 -11.93 -25.64 4.99
CA SER A 36 -11.60 -24.22 5.19
C SER A 36 -11.92 -23.68 6.59
N GLY A 37 -12.76 -24.37 7.35
CA GLY A 37 -13.18 -23.98 8.70
C GLY A 37 -14.09 -22.74 8.75
N HIS A 38 -14.57 -22.24 7.61
CA HIS A 38 -15.46 -21.10 7.53
C HIS A 38 -16.93 -21.51 7.61
N CYS A 39 -17.74 -20.70 8.30
CA CYS A 39 -19.18 -20.89 8.38
C CYS A 39 -19.92 -20.02 7.35
N TYR A 40 -20.94 -20.62 6.73
CA TYR A 40 -21.76 -20.05 5.68
C TYR A 40 -23.23 -20.34 5.96
N ASP A 41 -24.11 -19.62 5.29
CA ASP A 41 -25.52 -19.97 5.25
C ASP A 41 -25.75 -21.08 4.21
N LYS A 42 -26.53 -22.11 4.56
CA LYS A 42 -26.79 -23.28 3.69
C LYS A 42 -27.31 -22.87 2.32
N ASP A 43 -28.31 -21.99 2.29
CA ASP A 43 -28.98 -21.59 1.06
C ASP A 43 -28.06 -20.73 0.18
N LEU A 44 -27.20 -19.92 0.81
CA LEU A 44 -26.24 -19.06 0.10
C LEU A 44 -25.06 -19.85 -0.44
N LEU A 45 -24.55 -20.82 0.33
CA LEU A 45 -23.47 -21.71 -0.11
C LEU A 45 -23.91 -22.57 -1.29
N ALA A 46 -25.15 -23.09 -1.28
CA ALA A 46 -25.71 -23.84 -2.40
C ALA A 46 -25.80 -22.99 -3.68
N LYS A 47 -26.32 -21.75 -3.58
CA LYS A 47 -26.36 -20.81 -4.72
C LYS A 47 -24.98 -20.50 -5.27
N TYR A 48 -24.00 -20.32 -4.39
CA TYR A 48 -22.62 -20.09 -4.80
C TYR A 48 -22.04 -21.32 -5.52
N ALA A 49 -22.31 -22.52 -4.98
CA ALA A 49 -21.86 -23.78 -5.58
C ALA A 49 -22.44 -24.01 -6.99
N GLU A 50 -23.69 -23.60 -7.23
CA GLU A 50 -24.33 -23.65 -8.55
C GLU A 50 -23.68 -22.71 -9.57
N GLN A 51 -23.21 -21.54 -9.15
CA GLN A 51 -22.67 -20.51 -10.04
C GLN A 51 -21.17 -20.67 -10.30
N ASN A 52 -20.41 -21.01 -9.25
CA ASN A 52 -18.94 -20.99 -9.25
C ASN A 52 -18.34 -22.40 -9.12
N GLY A 53 -19.18 -23.43 -9.01
CA GLY A 53 -18.76 -24.80 -8.70
C GLY A 53 -18.55 -25.02 -7.20
N ASN A 54 -18.25 -26.27 -6.81
CA ASN A 54 -18.05 -26.66 -5.41
C ASN A 54 -16.68 -26.20 -4.87
N VAL A 55 -16.45 -24.88 -4.87
CA VAL A 55 -15.24 -24.23 -4.35
C VAL A 55 -15.60 -23.32 -3.18
N CYS A 56 -14.73 -23.28 -2.18
CA CYS A 56 -14.91 -22.45 -1.00
C CYS A 56 -14.85 -20.95 -1.39
N PRO A 57 -15.85 -20.11 -1.02
CA PRO A 57 -15.88 -18.70 -1.43
C PRO A 57 -14.71 -17.84 -0.91
N LEU A 58 -14.04 -18.24 0.18
CA LEU A 58 -12.93 -17.48 0.75
C LEU A 58 -11.55 -18.05 0.37
N THR A 59 -11.40 -19.38 0.40
CA THR A 59 -10.09 -20.03 0.18
C THR A 59 -9.89 -20.51 -1.25
N GLY A 60 -10.97 -20.66 -2.04
CA GLY A 60 -10.92 -21.20 -3.40
C GLY A 60 -10.67 -22.72 -3.48
N GLU A 61 -10.65 -23.42 -2.35
CA GLU A 61 -10.43 -24.87 -2.30
C GLU A 61 -11.69 -25.64 -2.68
N ALA A 62 -11.53 -26.70 -3.48
CA ALA A 62 -12.64 -27.59 -3.81
C ALA A 62 -13.09 -28.38 -2.58
N TYR A 63 -14.39 -28.52 -2.39
CA TYR A 63 -14.97 -29.31 -1.31
C TYR A 63 -16.06 -30.24 -1.82
N ASP A 64 -16.11 -31.46 -1.28
CA ASP A 64 -17.24 -32.35 -1.54
C ASP A 64 -18.43 -31.99 -0.65
N PRO A 65 -19.63 -31.77 -1.22
CA PRO A 65 -20.80 -31.28 -0.50
C PRO A 65 -21.40 -32.28 0.51
N LYS A 66 -20.99 -33.55 0.47
CA LYS A 66 -21.50 -34.61 1.36
C LYS A 66 -20.57 -34.92 2.53
N GLU A 67 -19.27 -34.87 2.29
CA GLU A 67 -18.25 -35.26 3.28
C GLU A 67 -17.68 -34.05 4.02
N ASN A 68 -17.52 -32.93 3.32
CA ASN A 68 -16.80 -31.77 3.84
C ASN A 68 -17.72 -30.63 4.31
N VAL A 69 -19.02 -30.89 4.42
CA VAL A 69 -20.03 -29.88 4.73
C VAL A 69 -20.83 -30.34 5.95
N VAL A 70 -20.67 -29.64 7.06
CA VAL A 70 -21.28 -29.98 8.35
C VAL A 70 -22.31 -28.92 8.72
N GLU A 71 -23.55 -29.35 8.97
CA GLU A 71 -24.61 -28.48 9.45
C GLU A 71 -24.41 -28.15 10.94
N LEU A 72 -24.49 -26.87 11.28
CA LEU A 72 -24.44 -26.38 12.65
C LEU A 72 -25.85 -26.28 13.22
N ASN A 73 -26.07 -26.87 14.39
CA ASN A 73 -27.28 -26.64 15.17
C ASN A 73 -27.18 -25.30 15.91
N VAL A 74 -27.55 -24.21 15.24
CA VAL A 74 -27.51 -22.85 15.81
C VAL A 74 -28.92 -22.37 16.23
N PRO A 75 -29.05 -21.75 17.43
CA PRO A 75 -30.30 -21.11 17.83
C PRO A 75 -30.71 -20.03 16.83
N ARG A 76 -32.02 -19.97 16.55
CA ARG A 76 -32.59 -19.02 15.59
C ARG A 76 -32.46 -17.59 16.11
N ALA A 77 -31.41 -16.88 15.69
CA ALA A 77 -31.26 -15.45 15.92
C ALA A 77 -32.20 -14.68 14.97
N VAL A 78 -33.35 -14.24 15.48
CA VAL A 78 -34.30 -13.40 14.72
C VAL A 78 -34.15 -11.96 15.15
N LYS A 79 -33.82 -11.07 14.21
CA LYS A 79 -33.94 -9.62 14.46
C LYS A 79 -35.43 -9.28 14.68
N PRO A 80 -35.79 -8.59 15.78
CA PRO A 80 -37.17 -8.19 16.02
C PRO A 80 -37.70 -7.39 14.82
N ARG A 81 -38.88 -7.76 14.29
CA ARG A 81 -39.53 -6.99 13.23
C ARG A 81 -39.88 -5.59 13.76
N THR A 82 -39.46 -4.55 13.06
CA THR A 82 -39.84 -3.17 13.38
C THR A 82 -41.33 -2.98 13.06
N SER A 83 -42.01 -2.08 13.77
CA SER A 83 -43.45 -1.79 13.56
C SER A 83 -43.76 -1.30 12.14
N GLN A 84 -42.77 -0.72 11.46
CA GLN A 84 -42.87 -0.32 10.04
C GLN A 84 -42.97 -1.52 9.09
N ALA A 85 -42.46 -2.70 9.46
CA ALA A 85 -42.61 -3.93 8.68
C ALA A 85 -43.96 -4.64 8.90
N ALA A 86 -44.90 -4.03 9.63
CA ALA A 86 -46.20 -4.63 9.95
C ALA A 86 -47.34 -4.23 8.98
N SER A 87 -47.13 -3.24 8.11
CA SER A 87 -48.12 -2.79 7.12
C SER A 87 -47.54 -2.87 5.69
N ILE A 88 -48.40 -3.10 4.70
CA ILE A 88 -47.97 -3.16 3.28
C ILE A 88 -47.25 -1.87 2.85
N PRO A 89 -47.76 -0.65 3.16
CA PRO A 89 -47.06 0.58 2.81
C PRO A 89 -45.70 0.72 3.52
N GLY A 90 -45.60 0.30 4.78
CA GLY A 90 -44.35 0.35 5.53
C GLY A 90 -43.30 -0.64 5.03
N LEU A 91 -43.72 -1.83 4.60
CA LEU A 91 -42.83 -2.82 3.97
C LEU A 91 -42.28 -2.30 2.64
N LEU A 92 -43.12 -1.68 1.80
CA LEU A 92 -42.67 -1.10 0.53
C LEU A 92 -41.66 0.04 0.76
N GLY A 93 -41.91 0.90 1.76
CA GLY A 93 -40.95 1.94 2.15
C GLY A 93 -39.62 1.37 2.62
N LEU A 94 -39.63 0.28 3.39
CA LEU A 94 -38.41 -0.41 3.80
C LEU A 94 -37.65 -1.01 2.61
N LEU A 95 -38.35 -1.69 1.70
CA LEU A 95 -37.72 -2.25 0.49
C LEU A 95 -37.10 -1.17 -0.40
N GLN A 96 -37.76 -0.02 -0.55
CA GLN A 96 -37.22 1.12 -1.28
C GLN A 96 -35.92 1.62 -0.62
N ASN A 97 -35.93 1.80 0.71
CA ASN A 97 -34.75 2.26 1.44
C ASN A 97 -33.57 1.28 1.35
N GLU A 98 -33.81 -0.02 1.51
CA GLU A 98 -32.76 -1.05 1.39
C GLU A 98 -32.21 -1.12 -0.05
N TRP A 99 -33.08 -0.96 -1.05
CA TRP A 99 -32.65 -0.92 -2.44
C TRP A 99 -31.83 0.34 -2.76
N ASP A 100 -32.25 1.51 -2.29
CA ASP A 100 -31.50 2.75 -2.46
C ASP A 100 -30.14 2.68 -1.76
N ALA A 101 -30.09 2.09 -0.56
CA ALA A 101 -28.85 1.83 0.17
C ALA A 101 -27.90 0.92 -0.62
N ALA A 102 -28.40 -0.22 -1.12
CA ALA A 102 -27.60 -1.15 -1.93
C ALA A 102 -27.10 -0.49 -3.23
N MET A 103 -27.93 0.32 -3.90
CA MET A 103 -27.54 1.05 -5.11
C MET A 103 -26.43 2.07 -4.84
N LEU A 104 -26.51 2.82 -3.74
CA LEU A 104 -25.47 3.77 -3.34
C LEU A 104 -24.17 3.06 -2.94
N GLU A 105 -24.27 1.92 -2.25
CA GLU A 105 -23.12 1.10 -1.89
C GLU A 105 -22.40 0.57 -3.15
N VAL A 106 -23.14 -0.02 -4.10
CA VAL A 106 -22.57 -0.52 -5.36
C VAL A 106 -21.89 0.62 -6.14
N HIS A 107 -22.50 1.80 -6.19
CA HIS A 107 -21.90 2.96 -6.84
C HIS A 107 -20.60 3.40 -6.14
N LYS A 108 -20.61 3.46 -4.80
CA LYS A 108 -19.42 3.79 -3.99
C LYS A 108 -18.30 2.77 -4.20
N LEU A 109 -18.59 1.48 -4.12
CA LEU A 109 -17.62 0.40 -4.34
C LEU A 109 -17.03 0.47 -5.75
N ARG A 110 -17.83 0.74 -6.78
CA ARG A 110 -17.32 0.92 -8.15
C ARG A 110 -16.40 2.13 -8.27
N LYS A 111 -16.75 3.25 -7.63
CA LYS A 111 -15.92 4.47 -7.62
C LYS A 111 -14.59 4.24 -6.91
N GLU A 112 -14.61 3.62 -5.73
CA GLU A 112 -13.40 3.26 -4.98
C GLU A 112 -12.53 2.25 -5.74
N ASN A 113 -13.15 1.26 -6.41
CA ASN A 113 -12.42 0.32 -7.25
C ASN A 113 -11.74 0.98 -8.46
N CYS A 114 -12.36 2.01 -9.04
CA CYS A 114 -11.73 2.80 -10.10
C CYS A 114 -10.56 3.64 -9.56
N ALA A 115 -10.78 4.35 -8.46
CA ALA A 115 -9.76 5.18 -7.81
C ALA A 115 -8.53 4.37 -7.39
N THR A 116 -8.73 3.21 -6.74
CA THR A 116 -7.64 2.31 -6.33
C THR A 116 -6.85 1.76 -7.52
N ARG A 117 -7.50 1.50 -8.67
CA ARG A 117 -6.79 1.12 -9.90
C ARG A 117 -5.94 2.26 -10.46
N GLU A 118 -6.46 3.48 -10.45
CA GLU A 118 -5.71 4.66 -10.88
C GLU A 118 -4.51 4.93 -9.96
N GLU A 119 -4.70 4.93 -8.64
CA GLU A 119 -3.65 5.07 -7.63
C GLU A 119 -2.57 3.99 -7.75
N LEU A 120 -2.97 2.73 -7.98
CA LEU A 120 -2.04 1.62 -8.21
C LEU A 120 -1.23 1.85 -9.50
N SER A 121 -1.88 2.27 -10.59
CA SER A 121 -1.20 2.54 -11.85
C SER A 121 -0.18 3.69 -11.70
N GLN A 122 -0.56 4.78 -11.04
CA GLN A 122 0.31 5.91 -10.75
C GLN A 122 1.51 5.48 -9.90
N THR A 123 1.27 4.68 -8.86
CA THR A 123 2.32 4.17 -7.98
C THR A 123 3.32 3.30 -8.76
N LEU A 124 2.84 2.44 -9.66
CA LEU A 124 3.72 1.62 -10.50
C LEU A 124 4.55 2.47 -11.47
N TYR A 125 3.97 3.52 -12.06
CA TYR A 125 4.73 4.46 -12.90
C TYR A 125 5.81 5.20 -12.10
N MET A 126 5.48 5.67 -10.90
CA MET A 126 6.43 6.33 -10.01
C MET A 126 7.51 5.35 -9.52
N HIS A 127 7.16 4.08 -9.29
CA HIS A 127 8.09 3.03 -8.94
C HIS A 127 9.13 2.80 -10.05
N ASP A 128 8.72 2.62 -11.32
CA ASP A 128 9.68 2.47 -12.44
C ASP A 128 10.59 3.71 -12.58
N ALA A 129 10.02 4.91 -12.47
CA ALA A 129 10.81 6.14 -12.50
C ALA A 129 11.84 6.20 -11.36
N ALA A 130 11.45 5.82 -10.13
CA ALA A 130 12.34 5.73 -8.98
C ALA A 130 13.45 4.69 -9.20
N CYS A 131 13.13 3.51 -9.74
CA CYS A 131 14.13 2.49 -10.09
C CYS A 131 15.19 3.04 -11.08
N ARG A 132 14.78 3.83 -12.08
CA ARG A 132 15.73 4.48 -13.00
C ARG A 132 16.61 5.53 -12.32
N VAL A 133 16.08 6.27 -11.35
CA VAL A 133 16.86 7.21 -10.53
C VAL A 133 17.87 6.45 -9.68
N VAL A 134 17.45 5.39 -8.99
CA VAL A 134 18.34 4.54 -8.18
C VAL A 134 19.45 3.95 -9.04
N ALA A 135 19.15 3.42 -10.24
CA ALA A 135 20.16 2.88 -11.15
C ALA A 135 21.21 3.94 -11.56
N ARG A 136 20.76 5.17 -11.87
CA ARG A 136 21.68 6.29 -12.16
C ARG A 136 22.54 6.65 -10.95
N LEU A 137 21.93 6.79 -9.77
CA LEU A 137 22.64 7.11 -8.53
C LEU A 137 23.63 6.01 -8.13
N VAL A 138 23.30 4.74 -8.37
CA VAL A 138 24.20 3.61 -8.17
C VAL A 138 25.43 3.73 -9.07
N LYS A 139 25.24 4.05 -10.35
CA LYS A 139 26.34 4.27 -11.29
C LYS A 139 27.20 5.46 -10.87
N GLU A 140 26.60 6.61 -10.57
CA GLU A 140 27.33 7.81 -10.12
C GLU A 140 28.11 7.57 -8.82
N ARG A 141 27.54 6.80 -7.87
CA ARG A 141 28.23 6.38 -6.64
C ARG A 141 29.43 5.49 -6.96
N ASP A 142 29.29 4.55 -7.86
CA ASP A 142 30.36 3.60 -8.21
C ASP A 142 31.48 4.30 -8.98
N ASP A 143 31.15 5.23 -9.89
CA ASP A 143 32.10 6.12 -10.58
C ASP A 143 32.87 7.01 -9.58
N ALA A 144 32.21 7.57 -8.56
CA ALA A 144 32.88 8.35 -7.52
C ALA A 144 33.82 7.52 -6.64
N LYS A 145 33.41 6.28 -6.28
CA LYS A 145 34.24 5.36 -5.50
C LYS A 145 35.48 4.92 -6.26
N THR A 146 35.33 4.60 -7.55
CA THR A 146 36.46 4.21 -8.40
C THR A 146 37.44 5.38 -8.62
N ALA A 147 36.94 6.60 -8.79
CA ALA A 147 37.78 7.80 -8.81
C ALA A 147 38.57 7.99 -7.50
N LEU A 148 37.91 7.87 -6.33
CA LEU A 148 38.59 7.94 -5.03
C LEU A 148 39.65 6.85 -4.85
N ALA A 149 39.34 5.61 -5.23
CA ALA A 149 40.32 4.51 -5.19
C ALA A 149 41.53 4.80 -6.08
N SER A 150 41.32 5.40 -7.25
CA SER A 150 42.38 5.79 -8.18
C SER A 150 43.25 6.91 -7.62
N PHE A 151 42.66 7.91 -6.96
CA PHE A 151 43.41 8.96 -6.25
C PHE A 151 44.25 8.40 -5.08
N HIS A 152 43.69 7.48 -4.28
CA HIS A 152 44.45 6.84 -3.20
C HIS A 152 45.59 5.96 -3.73
N ALA A 153 45.38 5.21 -4.81
CA ALA A 153 46.45 4.44 -5.46
C ALA A 153 47.55 5.34 -6.04
N GLY A 154 47.18 6.46 -6.68
CA GLY A 154 48.13 7.47 -7.18
C GLY A 154 48.89 8.19 -6.07
N ALA A 155 48.25 8.47 -4.93
CA ALA A 155 48.89 9.10 -3.78
C ALA A 155 49.87 8.16 -3.05
N GLN A 156 49.58 6.87 -2.97
CA GLN A 156 50.51 5.87 -2.42
C GLN A 156 51.71 5.62 -3.34
N GLY A 157 51.56 5.79 -4.66
CA GLY A 157 52.66 5.73 -5.63
C GLY A 157 53.53 7.00 -5.71
N ALA A 158 53.05 8.14 -5.18
CA ALA A 158 53.79 9.42 -5.20
C ALA A 158 54.75 9.60 -4.01
N HIS A 159 54.70 8.72 -3.00
CA HIS A 159 55.69 8.66 -1.92
C HIS A 159 56.89 7.75 -2.27
N SER A 160 57.37 7.75 -3.52
CA SER A 160 58.67 7.12 -3.84
C SER A 160 59.42 7.72 -5.03
N SER A 161 59.10 8.92 -5.50
CA SER A 161 59.99 9.59 -6.45
C SER A 161 59.80 11.10 -6.41
N GLY A 162 60.77 11.79 -5.80
CA GLY A 162 60.88 13.23 -5.91
C GLY A 162 61.39 13.61 -7.29
N SER A 163 60.74 14.58 -7.95
CA SER A 163 61.43 15.57 -8.79
C SER A 163 60.48 16.71 -9.19
N LEU A 164 60.88 17.91 -8.76
CA LEU A 164 60.86 19.23 -9.39
C LEU A 164 59.74 19.69 -10.35
N ALA A 165 59.32 20.92 -10.09
CA ALA A 165 58.33 21.76 -10.78
C ALA A 165 58.66 22.15 -12.24
N GLN A 166 57.62 22.39 -13.07
CA GLN A 166 57.39 23.68 -13.77
C GLN A 166 56.05 23.74 -14.53
N PRO A 167 55.42 24.92 -14.71
CA PRO A 167 54.18 25.09 -15.47
C PRO A 167 54.46 25.50 -16.94
N MET A 168 53.69 24.99 -17.89
CA MET A 168 53.70 25.46 -19.28
C MET A 168 52.29 25.84 -19.75
N GLU A 169 52.12 27.14 -19.97
CA GLU A 169 51.09 27.79 -20.78
C GLU A 169 51.33 27.49 -22.27
N VAL A 170 50.30 27.11 -23.02
CA VAL A 170 50.32 27.11 -24.49
C VAL A 170 48.97 27.62 -25.01
N GLY A 171 48.99 28.83 -25.56
CA GLY A 171 47.91 29.35 -26.40
C GLY A 171 47.97 28.78 -27.82
N HIS A 172 46.82 28.75 -28.50
CA HIS A 172 46.76 28.64 -29.96
C HIS A 172 45.50 29.30 -30.54
N SER A 173 45.75 29.91 -31.70
CA SER A 173 44.95 30.75 -32.59
C SER A 173 43.77 30.05 -33.32
N GLY A 174 42.79 30.86 -33.77
CA GLY A 174 41.53 30.49 -34.48
C GLY A 174 41.69 29.89 -35.90
N PRO A 175 40.75 30.06 -36.89
CA PRO A 175 39.59 30.98 -37.01
C PRO A 175 38.30 30.37 -37.64
N ALA A 176 37.20 31.13 -37.81
CA ALA A 176 36.32 31.14 -39.02
C ALA A 176 35.04 32.01 -38.86
N LYS A 177 34.79 32.88 -39.85
CA LYS A 177 33.62 33.76 -40.08
C LYS A 177 32.35 32.98 -40.47
N ARG A 178 31.17 33.53 -40.13
CA ARG A 178 30.03 33.80 -41.04
C ARG A 178 28.92 34.63 -40.36
N ASP A 179 28.33 35.52 -41.15
CA ASP A 179 27.53 36.71 -40.79
C ASP A 179 26.08 36.44 -40.36
N ARG A 180 25.53 37.31 -39.48
CA ARG A 180 24.16 37.86 -39.57
C ARG A 180 23.94 39.01 -38.56
N ALA A 181 23.06 39.93 -38.95
CA ALA A 181 22.92 41.33 -38.52
C ALA A 181 22.17 41.57 -37.20
N ASP A 182 22.35 42.80 -36.70
CA ASP A 182 21.51 43.66 -35.82
C ASP A 182 20.84 43.05 -34.58
N GLU A 183 21.22 43.50 -33.38
CA GLU A 183 20.47 44.50 -32.59
C GLU A 183 21.20 44.80 -31.26
N ASP A 184 21.10 46.04 -30.78
CA ASP A 184 21.58 46.54 -29.50
C ASP A 184 21.23 45.62 -28.31
N THR A 185 22.16 45.40 -27.37
CA THR A 185 21.98 45.47 -25.90
C THR A 185 23.26 44.99 -25.17
N ALA A 186 23.67 45.76 -24.15
CA ALA A 186 24.83 45.56 -23.28
C ALA A 186 24.94 44.15 -22.63
N PRO A 187 26.14 43.65 -22.29
CA PRO A 187 26.32 42.31 -21.75
C PRO A 187 25.87 42.19 -20.28
N PRO A 188 25.02 41.21 -19.90
CA PRO A 188 24.75 40.91 -18.50
C PRO A 188 25.93 40.16 -17.88
N LYS A 189 26.36 40.62 -16.70
CA LYS A 189 27.39 40.00 -15.86
C LYS A 189 26.97 38.57 -15.52
N LYS A 190 27.76 37.58 -15.95
CA LYS A 190 27.66 36.18 -15.48
C LYS A 190 27.99 36.15 -13.98
N GLN A 191 26.96 36.17 -13.13
CA GLN A 191 27.12 35.84 -11.73
C GLN A 191 27.23 34.32 -11.61
N ALA A 192 28.41 33.84 -11.22
CA ALA A 192 28.61 32.48 -10.77
C ALA A 192 27.64 32.22 -9.61
N LYS A 193 26.74 31.24 -9.78
CA LYS A 193 25.86 30.75 -8.71
C LYS A 193 26.75 30.19 -7.61
N SER A 194 27.00 31.00 -6.59
CA SER A 194 27.69 30.58 -5.36
C SER A 194 26.93 29.40 -4.76
N GLY A 195 27.65 28.30 -4.56
CA GLY A 195 27.14 27.11 -3.90
C GLY A 195 26.57 27.41 -2.52
N ILE A 196 25.73 26.48 -2.06
CA ILE A 196 25.05 26.42 -0.77
C ILE A 196 25.92 27.09 0.32
N THR A 197 25.41 28.18 0.90
CA THR A 197 26.12 28.93 1.93
C THR A 197 26.25 28.08 3.19
N LYS A 198 27.35 28.25 3.93
CA LYS A 198 27.65 27.49 5.16
C LYS A 198 26.52 27.56 6.19
N GLU A 199 25.76 28.65 6.19
CA GLU A 199 24.59 28.84 7.05
C GLU A 199 23.46 27.83 6.77
N ILE A 200 23.25 27.47 5.51
CA ILE A 200 22.21 26.50 5.11
C ILE A 200 22.60 25.10 5.60
N ILE A 201 23.90 24.76 5.53
CA ILE A 201 24.43 23.48 6.02
C ILE A 201 24.27 23.39 7.54
N SER A 202 24.61 24.45 8.29
CA SER A 202 24.42 24.47 9.74
C SER A 202 22.96 24.27 10.14
N LYS A 203 22.02 24.94 9.46
CA LYS A 203 20.59 24.77 9.72
C LYS A 203 20.09 23.36 9.42
N LEU A 204 20.64 22.69 8.41
CA LEU A 204 20.26 21.32 8.04
C LEU A 204 20.78 20.28 9.05
N VAL A 205 21.95 20.54 9.65
CA VAL A 205 22.52 19.69 10.71
C VAL A 205 21.76 19.87 12.02
N GLU A 206 21.36 21.09 12.36
CA GLU A 206 20.53 21.36 13.55
C GLU A 206 19.17 20.67 13.46
N THR A 207 18.48 20.74 12.31
CA THR A 207 17.18 20.09 12.12
C THR A 207 17.28 18.56 12.09
N ALA A 208 18.37 18.00 11.56
CA ALA A 208 18.63 16.56 11.68
C ALA A 208 18.85 16.12 13.14
N GLY A 209 19.53 16.95 13.94
CA GLY A 209 19.78 16.68 15.36
C GLY A 209 18.51 16.72 16.22
N THR A 210 17.56 17.59 15.90
CA THR A 210 16.26 17.64 16.61
C THR A 210 15.36 16.47 16.25
N LEU A 211 15.34 16.05 14.98
CA LEU A 211 14.56 14.89 14.53
C LEU A 211 15.11 13.56 15.06
N SER A 212 16.43 13.44 15.23
CA SER A 212 17.07 12.23 15.77
C SER A 212 16.78 12.00 17.26
N LYS A 213 16.51 13.06 18.02
CA LYS A 213 16.13 12.96 19.45
C LYS A 213 14.67 12.55 19.68
N GLY A 214 13.86 12.51 18.62
CA GLY A 214 12.44 12.12 18.67
C GLY A 214 12.17 10.66 18.34
N ARG A 215 13.20 9.81 18.25
CA ARG A 215 13.08 8.36 17.98
C ARG A 215 13.63 7.52 19.12
#